data_AF-A0A662KKM2-F1
#
_entry.id   AF-A0A662KKM2-F1
#
_cell.length_a   1.000
_cell.length_b   1.000
_cell.length_c   1.000
_cell.angle_alpha   90.00
_cell.angle_beta   90.00
_cell.angle_gamma   90.00
#
_symmetry.space_group_name_H-M   'P 1'
#
loop_
_entity.id
_entity.type
_entity.pdbx_description
1 polymer ?
#
loop_
_entity_poly.entity_id
_entity_poly.type
_entity_poly.pdbx_seq_one_letter_code
_entity_poly.pdbx_strand_id
1 'polypeptide(L)'
;MEHLEYRVAITFIILVAMYSHMKKTGRKKLLAKVTNLRGILFHIAGISCLIWFLIRTVPAPHRYQYPCQQISRTVALGYIAYWSVLFIGISLWLRQVKVKMASLVPAVLMVVMVGGMAFGSGFFDAETSAPHWTPVAKDPMGTPVGIHPGRVVWVWNPDATESEQSGYWWEAENNNQTVITQMFSSALRALTGEEDERASWDALFTHFNEMHGKGEIGYQQGERIAIKINMNNCWSYGNPYTREDNDRDASPYVVKALLRQLVNVAGVPQEDITIYDASRPIPNWFYNRVYYGEYPADSPVPEFPGVHFADSTGGAPGREKVVASTEKIYFADGTVRTLPTCVTEAEYIINIPLLKMHPINNGVTLSGKNMFGTWMEPVEDIHPYHESGQIMGNPAPQVDLLCHEQIGGKTFLYLGDGTYGTLKDHKTIAKFQTYPFNDDWSNSLFLSQDPVALDSVMFDFLNSEADPIEGSQNYLHQAAEPPSDTYDPEHDGTYLSKSLGVHEHWDPSVDIFSPERYSGPDENGIDFVALGAEHASPEIRILSPKENTLYVGGREVASLPFTVILGHITVEATIEGTDETVEKIEFYVDNELKCTDYEVPYTWSWDEPAFFIHTIGVTGYYDSGETVHDEMEVMKFL
;
A
#
# COMPACT_ATOMS: atom_id res chain seq x y z
N MET A 1 -5.75 -59.06 14.35
CA MET A 1 -4.33 -59.27 14.04
C MET A 1 -4.06 -60.45 13.09
N GLU A 2 -5.07 -61.13 12.52
CA GLU A 2 -4.81 -62.29 11.62
C GLU A 2 -4.80 -61.96 10.11
N HIS A 3 -5.18 -60.75 9.69
CA HIS A 3 -5.15 -60.37 8.26
C HIS A 3 -3.89 -59.63 7.80
N LEU A 4 -2.95 -59.33 8.71
CA LEU A 4 -1.67 -58.70 8.36
C LEU A 4 -0.58 -59.74 8.03
N GLU A 5 -0.68 -60.97 8.55
CA GLU A 5 0.31 -62.03 8.31
C GLU A 5 0.21 -62.64 6.90
N TYR A 6 -0.97 -62.66 6.28
CA TYR A 6 -1.15 -63.23 4.93
C TYR A 6 -0.57 -62.37 3.80
N ARG A 7 -0.51 -61.05 3.95
CA ARG A 7 0.02 -60.13 2.91
C ARG A 7 1.55 -60.01 2.94
N VAL A 8 2.15 -60.18 4.13
CA VAL A 8 3.62 -60.27 4.28
C VAL A 8 4.12 -61.62 3.76
N ALA A 9 3.38 -62.71 3.99
CA ALA A 9 3.73 -64.04 3.48
C ALA A 9 3.73 -64.12 1.94
N ILE A 10 2.75 -63.51 1.25
CA ILE A 10 2.69 -63.53 -0.22
C ILE A 10 3.84 -62.73 -0.84
N THR A 11 4.19 -61.59 -0.25
CA THR A 11 5.32 -60.76 -0.70
C THR A 11 6.66 -61.46 -0.48
N PHE A 12 6.80 -62.18 0.64
CA PHE A 12 7.99 -62.99 0.94
C PHE A 12 8.11 -64.22 0.04
N ILE A 13 6.99 -64.88 -0.31
CA ILE A 13 6.95 -66.01 -1.23
C ILE A 13 7.31 -65.58 -2.66
N ILE A 14 6.86 -64.40 -3.13
CA ILE A 14 7.21 -63.85 -4.45
C ILE A 14 8.71 -63.49 -4.50
N LEU A 15 9.26 -62.88 -3.44
CA LEU A 15 10.69 -62.56 -3.35
C LEU A 15 11.57 -63.82 -3.26
N VAL A 16 11.14 -64.87 -2.55
CA VAL A 16 11.83 -66.16 -2.48
C VAL A 16 11.73 -66.94 -3.80
N ALA A 17 10.60 -66.88 -4.50
CA ALA A 17 10.42 -67.47 -5.83
C ALA A 17 11.31 -66.81 -6.88
N MET A 18 11.38 -65.47 -6.89
CA MET A 18 12.28 -64.68 -7.75
C MET A 18 13.75 -64.91 -7.40
N TYR A 19 14.10 -65.07 -6.11
CA TYR A 19 15.44 -65.44 -5.67
C TYR A 19 15.82 -66.83 -6.19
N SER A 20 14.92 -67.82 -6.08
CA SER A 20 15.15 -69.23 -6.49
C SER A 20 15.48 -69.38 -8.00
N HIS A 21 14.90 -68.53 -8.85
CA HIS A 21 15.03 -68.58 -10.31
C HIS A 21 16.21 -67.78 -10.90
N MET A 22 16.93 -67.00 -10.09
CA MET A 22 18.14 -66.30 -10.55
C MET A 22 19.35 -67.24 -10.60
N LYS A 23 20.01 -67.31 -11.77
CA LYS A 23 21.32 -67.97 -11.93
C LYS A 23 22.31 -67.47 -10.86
N LYS A 24 23.14 -68.37 -10.32
CA LYS A 24 24.12 -68.13 -9.22
C LYS A 24 24.98 -66.86 -9.40
N THR A 25 25.21 -66.41 -10.63
CA THR A 25 25.92 -65.18 -11.00
C THR A 25 25.14 -63.88 -10.76
N GLY A 26 23.81 -63.90 -10.81
CA GLY A 26 22.94 -62.72 -10.55
C GLY A 26 22.81 -62.39 -9.06
N ARG A 27 22.73 -63.41 -8.19
CA ARG A 27 22.65 -63.23 -6.73
C ARG A 27 23.88 -62.54 -6.14
N LYS A 28 25.08 -62.84 -6.65
CA LYS A 28 26.33 -62.19 -6.21
C LYS A 28 26.45 -60.73 -6.68
N LYS A 29 25.91 -60.38 -7.86
CA LYS A 29 25.94 -59.01 -8.38
C LYS A 29 24.93 -58.08 -7.70
N LEU A 30 23.76 -58.58 -7.29
CA LEU A 30 22.77 -57.79 -6.56
C LEU A 30 23.23 -57.50 -5.12
N LEU A 31 23.72 -58.52 -4.40
CA LEU A 31 24.29 -58.30 -3.07
C LEU A 31 25.53 -57.39 -3.09
N ALA A 32 26.40 -57.50 -4.11
CA ALA A 32 27.55 -56.60 -4.24
C ALA A 32 27.19 -55.14 -4.57
N LYS A 33 25.99 -54.88 -5.12
CA LYS A 33 25.48 -53.52 -5.38
C LYS A 33 24.80 -52.89 -4.16
N VAL A 34 24.17 -53.69 -3.30
CA VAL A 34 23.53 -53.23 -2.05
C VAL A 34 24.57 -52.99 -0.94
N THR A 35 25.79 -53.53 -1.07
CA THR A 35 26.92 -53.27 -0.15
C THR A 35 27.81 -52.11 -0.59
N ASN A 36 27.33 -51.18 -1.42
CA ASN A 36 28.11 -49.99 -1.74
C ASN A 36 28.07 -49.04 -0.53
N LEU A 37 29.12 -49.10 0.29
CA LEU A 37 29.29 -48.31 1.51
C LEU A 37 28.97 -46.83 1.29
N ARG A 38 29.27 -46.29 0.10
CA ARG A 38 29.00 -44.89 -0.27
C ARG A 38 27.52 -44.54 -0.36
N GLY A 39 26.66 -45.47 -0.82
CA GLY A 39 25.22 -45.25 -0.91
C GLY A 39 24.56 -45.28 0.47
N ILE A 40 24.99 -46.21 1.33
CA ILE A 40 24.53 -46.28 2.72
C ILE A 40 24.97 -45.02 3.48
N LEU A 41 26.23 -44.58 3.30
CA LEU A 41 26.76 -43.36 3.91
C LEU A 41 26.02 -42.10 3.45
N PHE A 42 25.58 -42.03 2.18
CA PHE A 42 24.76 -40.92 1.69
C PHE A 42 23.42 -40.80 2.44
N HIS A 43 22.69 -41.91 2.62
CA HIS A 43 21.41 -41.88 3.34
C HIS A 43 21.59 -41.60 4.82
N ILE A 44 22.60 -42.19 5.46
CA ILE A 44 22.92 -41.92 6.86
C ILE A 44 23.28 -40.44 7.04
N ALA A 45 24.12 -39.88 6.17
CA ALA A 45 24.52 -38.47 6.23
C ALA A 45 23.33 -37.51 6.00
N GLY A 46 22.50 -37.76 4.98
CA GLY A 46 21.32 -36.95 4.70
C GLY A 46 20.31 -36.92 5.85
N ILE A 47 19.96 -38.10 6.40
CA ILE A 47 19.03 -38.21 7.53
C ILE A 47 19.64 -37.60 8.80
N SER A 48 20.92 -37.88 9.08
CA SER A 48 21.58 -37.35 10.28
C SER A 48 21.70 -35.83 10.22
N CYS A 49 21.99 -35.25 9.05
CA CYS A 49 22.03 -33.80 8.88
C CYS A 49 20.63 -33.17 8.97
N LEU A 50 19.60 -33.83 8.43
CA LEU A 50 18.22 -33.37 8.57
C LEU A 50 17.77 -33.37 10.04
N ILE A 51 17.97 -34.49 10.74
CA ILE A 51 17.61 -34.63 12.16
C ILE A 51 18.42 -33.66 13.02
N TRP A 52 19.73 -33.56 12.81
CA TRP A 52 20.59 -32.68 13.59
C TRP A 52 20.31 -31.21 13.33
N PHE A 53 19.96 -30.85 12.08
CA PHE A 53 19.46 -29.53 11.75
C PHE A 53 18.18 -29.23 12.53
N LEU A 54 17.15 -30.07 12.37
CA LEU A 54 15.85 -29.90 13.04
C LEU A 54 15.98 -29.85 14.58
N ILE A 55 16.70 -30.78 15.20
CA ILE A 55 16.87 -30.82 16.67
C ILE A 55 17.58 -29.56 17.20
N ARG A 56 18.47 -28.95 16.43
CA ARG A 56 19.26 -27.81 16.89
C ARG A 56 18.60 -26.48 16.57
N THR A 57 17.96 -26.35 15.42
CA THR A 57 17.34 -25.10 14.95
C THR A 57 15.91 -24.95 15.43
N VAL A 58 15.11 -26.02 15.54
CA VAL A 58 13.71 -25.93 16.02
C VAL A 58 13.60 -25.33 17.43
N PRO A 59 14.42 -25.74 18.43
CA PRO A 59 14.35 -25.13 19.76
C PRO A 59 15.01 -23.75 19.85
N ALA A 60 15.78 -23.33 18.85
CA ALA A 60 16.53 -22.07 18.87
C ALA A 60 16.95 -21.66 17.44
N PRO A 61 16.10 -20.89 16.74
CA PRO A 61 16.23 -20.62 15.31
C PRO A 61 17.55 -20.02 14.87
N HIS A 62 18.06 -19.01 15.59
CA HIS A 62 19.32 -18.31 15.29
C HIS A 62 20.53 -19.23 15.05
N ARG A 63 20.48 -20.46 15.56
CA ARG A 63 21.54 -21.47 15.38
C ARG A 63 21.72 -21.89 13.92
N TYR A 64 20.77 -21.61 13.01
CA TYR A 64 20.95 -21.89 11.57
C TYR A 64 22.16 -21.15 10.98
N GLN A 65 22.53 -20.01 11.54
CA GLN A 65 23.69 -19.22 11.12
C GLN A 65 25.03 -19.84 11.53
N TYR A 66 25.01 -20.83 12.43
CA TYR A 66 26.23 -21.50 12.83
C TYR A 66 26.80 -22.26 11.63
N PRO A 67 28.12 -22.20 11.39
CA PRO A 67 28.75 -22.83 10.21
C PRO A 67 28.41 -24.31 10.09
N CYS A 68 28.27 -24.99 11.22
CA CYS A 68 27.97 -26.40 11.27
C CYS A 68 26.50 -26.72 10.91
N GLN A 69 25.57 -25.80 11.20
CA GLN A 69 24.16 -25.90 10.81
C GLN A 69 23.95 -25.49 9.35
N GLN A 70 24.73 -24.54 8.81
CA GLN A 70 24.71 -24.20 7.38
C GLN A 70 25.17 -25.37 6.50
N ILE A 71 26.19 -26.13 6.94
CA ILE A 71 26.62 -27.36 6.26
C ILE A 71 25.52 -28.43 6.36
N SER A 72 24.94 -28.61 7.55
CA SER A 72 23.84 -29.57 7.77
C SER A 72 22.63 -29.27 6.87
N ARG A 73 22.26 -27.99 6.76
CA ARG A 73 21.18 -27.49 5.89
C ARG A 73 21.44 -27.83 4.43
N THR A 74 22.64 -27.52 3.93
CA THR A 74 23.00 -27.79 2.53
C THR A 74 22.90 -29.28 2.19
N VAL A 75 23.39 -30.16 3.08
CA VAL A 75 23.33 -31.61 2.90
C VAL A 75 21.88 -32.13 3.00
N ALA A 76 21.09 -31.61 3.94
CA ALA A 76 19.68 -31.96 4.11
C ALA A 76 18.82 -31.54 2.90
N LEU A 77 19.01 -30.32 2.38
CA LEU A 77 18.31 -29.83 1.18
C LEU A 77 18.65 -30.65 -0.06
N GLY A 78 19.93 -31.00 -0.24
CA GLY A 78 20.35 -31.91 -1.32
C GLY A 78 19.71 -33.31 -1.20
N TYR A 79 19.52 -33.81 0.03
CA TYR A 79 18.84 -35.08 0.29
C TYR A 79 17.34 -35.02 0.00
N ILE A 80 16.68 -33.92 0.36
CA ILE A 80 15.27 -33.67 0.03
C ILE A 80 15.11 -33.60 -1.50
N ALA A 81 15.94 -32.82 -2.18
CA ALA A 81 15.92 -32.69 -3.64
C ALA A 81 16.11 -34.04 -4.36
N TYR A 82 17.02 -34.89 -3.86
CA TYR A 82 17.20 -36.25 -4.36
C TYR A 82 15.91 -37.08 -4.30
N TRP A 83 15.21 -37.05 -3.17
CA TRP A 83 13.93 -37.75 -3.02
C TRP A 83 12.82 -37.12 -3.86
N SER A 84 12.75 -35.79 -3.97
CA SER A 84 11.78 -35.10 -4.82
C SER A 84 11.90 -35.52 -6.28
N VAL A 85 13.12 -35.57 -6.82
CA VAL A 85 13.38 -36.05 -8.20
C VAL A 85 13.00 -37.52 -8.36
N LEU A 86 13.31 -38.36 -7.37
CA LEU A 86 12.93 -39.77 -7.39
C LEU A 86 11.41 -39.95 -7.37
N PHE A 87 10.70 -39.17 -6.54
CA PHE A 87 9.24 -39.22 -6.45
C PHE A 87 8.56 -38.68 -7.71
N ILE A 88 9.10 -37.65 -8.36
CA ILE A 88 8.65 -37.19 -9.69
C ILE A 88 8.84 -38.31 -10.72
N GLY A 89 10.00 -38.97 -10.73
CA GLY A 89 10.27 -40.09 -11.63
C GLY A 89 9.32 -41.28 -11.40
N ILE A 90 9.03 -41.60 -10.13
CA ILE A 90 8.06 -42.64 -9.75
C ILE A 90 6.64 -42.23 -10.15
N SER A 91 6.25 -40.97 -9.97
CA SER A 91 4.95 -40.44 -10.39
C SER A 91 4.75 -40.55 -11.91
N LEU A 92 5.75 -40.15 -12.70
CA LEU A 92 5.74 -40.28 -14.16
C LEU A 92 5.70 -41.75 -14.62
N TRP A 93 6.43 -42.63 -13.93
CA TRP A 93 6.40 -44.07 -14.22
C TRP A 93 5.05 -44.70 -13.85
N LEU A 94 4.47 -44.34 -12.70
CA LEU A 94 3.14 -44.81 -12.28
C LEU A 94 2.02 -44.28 -13.19
N ARG A 95 2.17 -43.12 -13.84
CA ARG A 95 1.26 -42.66 -14.90
C ARG A 95 1.29 -43.57 -16.13
N GLN A 96 2.42 -44.19 -16.44
CA GLN A 96 2.54 -45.14 -17.57
C GLN A 96 2.01 -46.53 -17.24
N VAL A 97 2.08 -46.94 -15.97
CA VAL A 97 1.58 -48.24 -15.51
C VAL A 97 0.14 -48.06 -15.02
N LYS A 98 -0.86 -48.42 -15.84
CA LYS A 98 -2.31 -48.32 -15.52
C LYS A 98 -2.72 -49.17 -14.30
N VAL A 99 -2.30 -48.79 -13.09
CA VAL A 99 -2.68 -49.46 -11.83
C VAL A 99 -3.88 -48.74 -11.23
N LYS A 100 -4.92 -49.48 -10.83
CA LYS A 100 -6.21 -48.94 -10.34
C LYS A 100 -6.13 -48.04 -9.07
N MET A 101 -4.96 -47.92 -8.43
CA MET A 101 -4.71 -47.04 -7.28
C MET A 101 -3.78 -45.85 -7.63
N ALA A 102 -3.40 -45.69 -8.90
CA ALA A 102 -2.48 -44.65 -9.36
C ALA A 102 -3.08 -43.22 -9.34
N SER A 103 -4.39 -43.07 -9.13
CA SER A 103 -5.03 -41.75 -9.00
C SER A 103 -4.80 -41.10 -7.63
N LEU A 104 -4.55 -41.88 -6.56
CA LEU A 104 -4.42 -41.37 -5.18
C LEU A 104 -2.97 -41.04 -4.80
N VAL A 105 -1.98 -41.69 -5.42
CA VAL A 105 -0.56 -41.51 -5.07
C VAL A 105 -0.01 -40.11 -5.41
N PRO A 106 -0.34 -39.49 -6.56
CA PRO A 106 0.02 -38.11 -6.84
C PRO A 106 -0.64 -37.13 -5.85
N ALA A 107 -1.90 -37.37 -5.48
CA ALA A 107 -2.62 -36.54 -4.52
C ALA A 107 -1.98 -36.60 -3.12
N VAL A 108 -1.62 -37.79 -2.63
CA VAL A 108 -0.93 -37.93 -1.32
C VAL A 108 0.47 -37.31 -1.34
N LEU A 109 1.23 -37.47 -2.43
CA LEU A 109 2.54 -36.83 -2.56
C LEU A 109 2.42 -35.31 -2.66
N MET A 110 1.38 -34.80 -3.33
CA MET A 110 1.09 -33.37 -3.40
C MET A 110 0.62 -32.84 -2.04
N VAL A 111 -0.21 -33.55 -1.28
CA VAL A 111 -0.59 -33.19 0.10
C VAL A 111 0.61 -33.20 1.05
N VAL A 112 1.57 -34.11 0.87
CA VAL A 112 2.83 -34.09 1.66
C VAL A 112 3.74 -32.94 1.22
N MET A 113 3.73 -32.56 -0.06
CA MET A 113 4.51 -31.45 -0.60
C MET A 113 3.90 -30.09 -0.21
N VAL A 114 2.60 -29.91 -0.38
CA VAL A 114 1.78 -28.76 0.06
C VAL A 114 1.76 -28.69 1.57
N GLY A 115 1.62 -29.82 2.29
CA GLY A 115 1.74 -29.87 3.74
C GLY A 115 3.15 -29.54 4.21
N GLY A 116 4.19 -29.94 3.47
CA GLY A 116 5.58 -29.55 3.73
C GLY A 116 5.87 -28.09 3.39
N MET A 117 5.23 -27.53 2.37
CA MET A 117 5.29 -26.12 2.00
C MET A 117 4.47 -25.25 2.94
N ALA A 118 3.32 -25.72 3.45
CA ALA A 118 2.47 -25.07 4.44
C ALA A 118 3.08 -25.12 5.84
N PHE A 119 3.73 -26.24 6.19
CA PHE A 119 4.52 -26.34 7.41
C PHE A 119 5.82 -25.52 7.30
N GLY A 120 6.40 -25.45 6.10
CA GLY A 120 7.52 -24.59 5.78
C GLY A 120 7.14 -23.11 5.82
N SER A 121 6.05 -22.71 5.19
CA SER A 121 5.52 -21.34 5.14
C SER A 121 5.00 -20.93 6.50
N GLY A 122 4.30 -21.77 7.25
CA GLY A 122 3.97 -21.49 8.65
C GLY A 122 5.21 -21.37 9.56
N PHE A 123 6.34 -22.02 9.22
CA PHE A 123 7.64 -21.80 9.88
C PHE A 123 8.36 -20.53 9.40
N PHE A 124 8.15 -20.11 8.15
CA PHE A 124 8.73 -18.89 7.57
C PHE A 124 7.92 -17.64 7.93
N ASP A 125 6.58 -17.69 7.92
CA ASP A 125 5.65 -16.66 8.38
C ASP A 125 5.82 -16.41 9.88
N ALA A 126 6.00 -17.46 10.69
CA ALA A 126 6.36 -17.31 12.10
C ALA A 126 7.76 -16.68 12.31
N GLU A 127 8.60 -16.62 11.27
CA GLU A 127 9.94 -16.02 11.31
C GLU A 127 10.05 -14.68 10.57
N THR A 128 9.05 -14.26 9.77
CA THR A 128 9.05 -12.95 9.07
C THR A 128 7.91 -12.01 9.43
N SER A 129 6.86 -12.46 10.12
CA SER A 129 5.87 -11.55 10.69
C SER A 129 6.34 -11.13 12.09
N ALA A 130 6.78 -9.87 12.23
CA ALA A 130 6.27 -9.12 13.38
C ALA A 130 4.74 -9.36 13.38
N PRO A 131 4.08 -9.61 14.53
CA PRO A 131 2.65 -9.87 14.54
C PRO A 131 1.98 -8.84 13.62
N HIS A 132 1.28 -9.31 12.59
CA HIS A 132 0.63 -8.43 11.62
C HIS A 132 -0.22 -7.48 12.44
N TRP A 133 0.20 -6.22 12.48
CA TRP A 133 -0.56 -5.20 13.16
C TRP A 133 -1.81 -4.97 12.33
N THR A 134 -2.93 -4.77 12.99
CA THR A 134 -4.17 -4.39 12.32
C THR A 134 -4.61 -3.09 12.97
N PRO A 135 -4.87 -2.04 12.17
CA PRO A 135 -5.37 -0.80 12.72
C PRO A 135 -6.64 -1.01 13.54
N VAL A 136 -6.73 -0.34 14.67
CA VAL A 136 -7.95 -0.31 15.48
C VAL A 136 -8.86 0.76 14.87
N ALA A 137 -9.98 0.32 14.28
CA ALA A 137 -10.96 1.22 13.68
C ALA A 137 -11.64 2.07 14.76
N LYS A 138 -11.94 3.33 14.43
CA LYS A 138 -12.75 4.25 15.24
C LYS A 138 -12.25 4.43 16.68
N ASP A 139 -10.94 4.68 16.81
CA ASP A 139 -10.27 4.98 18.08
C ASP A 139 -9.60 6.37 18.00
N PRO A 140 -10.38 7.46 18.06
CA PRO A 140 -9.87 8.81 17.84
C PRO A 140 -8.94 9.27 18.95
N MET A 141 -7.79 9.82 18.54
CA MET A 141 -6.81 10.47 19.41
C MET A 141 -6.43 11.86 18.92
N GLY A 142 -6.07 12.75 19.84
CA GLY A 142 -5.74 14.14 19.55
C GLY A 142 -6.96 15.08 19.52
N THR A 143 -6.79 16.25 18.92
CA THR A 143 -7.82 17.29 18.83
C THR A 143 -7.92 17.76 17.39
N PRO A 144 -9.09 17.59 16.74
CA PRO A 144 -9.27 17.98 15.35
C PRO A 144 -9.11 19.50 15.15
N VAL A 145 -8.55 19.90 14.00
CA VAL A 145 -8.34 21.33 13.65
C VAL A 145 -8.92 21.69 12.27
N GLY A 146 -9.01 22.98 11.95
CA GLY A 146 -9.55 23.51 10.69
C GLY A 146 -10.92 24.19 10.84
N ILE A 147 -11.40 24.82 9.76
CA ILE A 147 -12.69 25.52 9.71
C ILE A 147 -13.86 24.60 10.06
N HIS A 148 -13.80 23.36 9.58
CA HIS A 148 -14.56 22.22 10.09
C HIS A 148 -13.56 21.27 10.73
N PRO A 149 -13.49 21.20 12.07
CA PRO A 149 -12.45 20.46 12.76
C PRO A 149 -12.35 19.01 12.28
N GLY A 150 -11.15 18.59 11.87
CA GLY A 150 -10.85 17.20 11.50
C GLY A 150 -11.41 16.82 10.13
N ARG A 151 -11.91 17.79 9.34
CA ARG A 151 -12.50 17.49 8.04
C ARG A 151 -11.46 17.05 7.03
N VAL A 152 -11.69 15.87 6.46
CA VAL A 152 -10.98 15.38 5.28
C VAL A 152 -11.97 15.12 4.18
N VAL A 153 -11.79 15.82 3.06
CA VAL A 153 -12.57 15.58 1.85
C VAL A 153 -11.80 14.67 0.92
N TRP A 154 -12.37 13.53 0.58
CA TRP A 154 -11.91 12.69 -0.52
C TRP A 154 -12.84 12.87 -1.71
N VAL A 155 -12.27 13.16 -2.89
CA VAL A 155 -13.02 13.17 -4.15
C VAL A 155 -12.38 12.17 -5.11
N TRP A 156 -13.22 11.30 -5.67
CA TRP A 156 -12.82 10.32 -6.65
C TRP A 156 -13.61 10.51 -7.94
N ASN A 157 -12.93 10.40 -9.08
CA ASN A 157 -13.58 10.35 -10.38
C ASN A 157 -12.70 9.54 -11.35
N PRO A 158 -13.19 8.39 -11.86
CA PRO A 158 -12.39 7.51 -12.72
C PRO A 158 -11.99 8.17 -14.06
N ASP A 159 -12.72 9.20 -14.50
CA ASP A 159 -12.41 9.95 -15.73
C ASP A 159 -11.28 10.99 -15.54
N ALA A 160 -10.69 11.08 -14.34
CA ALA A 160 -9.56 11.98 -14.08
C ALA A 160 -8.30 11.59 -14.86
N THR A 161 -8.13 10.29 -15.09
CA THR A 161 -6.99 9.74 -15.83
C THR A 161 -7.44 8.64 -16.79
N GLU A 162 -6.64 8.36 -17.82
CA GLU A 162 -6.90 7.20 -18.69
C GLU A 162 -6.44 5.91 -18.01
N SER A 163 -7.36 4.94 -17.89
CA SER A 163 -7.08 3.65 -17.23
C SER A 163 -5.96 2.86 -17.89
N GLU A 164 -5.81 2.98 -19.21
CA GLU A 164 -4.71 2.42 -20.00
C GLU A 164 -3.82 3.53 -20.55
N GLN A 165 -2.60 3.61 -20.03
CA GLN A 165 -1.67 4.69 -20.36
C GLN A 165 -1.01 4.50 -21.72
N SER A 166 -0.78 5.63 -22.39
CA SER A 166 0.17 5.74 -23.51
C SER A 166 1.37 6.57 -23.06
N GLY A 167 2.59 6.02 -23.18
CA GLY A 167 3.80 6.75 -22.84
C GLY A 167 3.97 6.97 -21.33
N TYR A 168 4.16 8.22 -20.89
CA TYR A 168 4.38 8.54 -19.47
C TYR A 168 3.10 9.00 -18.78
N TRP A 169 2.93 8.65 -17.49
CA TRP A 169 1.73 8.97 -16.72
C TRP A 169 1.38 10.46 -16.70
N TRP A 170 2.38 11.35 -16.81
CA TRP A 170 2.20 12.81 -16.80
C TRP A 170 1.91 13.42 -18.18
N GLU A 171 1.78 12.61 -19.23
CA GLU A 171 1.43 13.09 -20.56
C GLU A 171 -0.04 13.52 -20.65
N ALA A 172 -0.33 14.41 -21.61
CA ALA A 172 -1.62 15.11 -21.67
C ALA A 172 -2.76 14.18 -22.07
N GLU A 173 -2.47 13.20 -22.91
CA GLU A 173 -3.39 12.13 -23.27
C GLU A 173 -3.83 11.28 -22.09
N ASN A 174 -3.04 11.16 -21.02
CA ASN A 174 -3.36 10.30 -19.88
C ASN A 174 -4.10 11.04 -18.75
N ASN A 175 -4.30 12.36 -18.86
CA ASN A 175 -4.83 13.20 -17.79
C ASN A 175 -5.95 14.11 -18.29
N ASN A 176 -7.11 14.07 -17.64
CA ASN A 176 -8.21 14.96 -17.95
C ASN A 176 -8.19 16.21 -17.07
N GLN A 177 -7.56 17.29 -17.56
CA GLN A 177 -7.46 18.55 -16.83
C GLN A 177 -8.83 19.11 -16.41
N THR A 178 -9.88 18.92 -17.21
CA THR A 178 -11.22 19.44 -16.91
C THR A 178 -11.80 18.73 -15.68
N VAL A 179 -11.75 17.39 -15.68
CA VAL A 179 -12.23 16.57 -14.56
C VAL A 179 -11.43 16.85 -13.29
N ILE A 180 -10.09 16.88 -13.37
CA ILE A 180 -9.23 17.22 -12.21
C ILE A 180 -9.56 18.62 -11.64
N THR A 181 -9.88 19.58 -12.50
CA THR A 181 -10.31 20.93 -12.06
C THR A 181 -11.66 20.90 -11.35
N GLN A 182 -12.61 20.09 -11.84
CA GLN A 182 -13.93 19.92 -11.22
C GLN A 182 -13.82 19.19 -9.87
N MET A 183 -13.00 18.14 -9.79
CA MET A 183 -12.71 17.43 -8.55
C MET A 183 -12.17 18.41 -7.49
N PHE A 184 -11.17 19.23 -7.84
CA PHE A 184 -10.63 20.23 -6.93
C PHE A 184 -11.69 21.24 -6.47
N SER A 185 -12.50 21.78 -7.41
CA SER A 185 -13.59 22.72 -7.08
C SER A 185 -14.62 22.11 -6.13
N SER A 186 -15.07 20.88 -6.38
CA SER A 186 -16.02 20.19 -5.51
C SER A 186 -15.43 19.90 -4.14
N ALA A 187 -14.17 19.46 -4.08
CA ALA A 187 -13.52 19.21 -2.80
C ALA A 187 -13.30 20.48 -1.97
N LEU A 188 -12.95 21.61 -2.62
CA LEU A 188 -12.78 22.90 -1.95
C LEU A 188 -14.09 23.39 -1.32
N ARG A 189 -15.21 23.27 -2.04
CA ARG A 189 -16.54 23.61 -1.54
C ARG A 189 -16.97 22.70 -0.39
N ALA A 190 -16.74 21.40 -0.50
CA ALA A 190 -17.04 20.45 0.57
C ALA A 190 -16.17 20.67 1.82
N LEU A 191 -14.89 21.03 1.65
CA LEU A 191 -13.97 21.30 2.75
C LEU A 191 -14.45 22.48 3.59
N THR A 192 -14.97 23.52 2.93
CA THR A 192 -15.38 24.77 3.58
C THR A 192 -16.86 24.80 3.95
N GLY A 193 -17.70 23.99 3.29
CA GLY A 193 -19.16 24.04 3.40
C GLY A 193 -19.79 25.19 2.61
N GLU A 194 -19.04 25.89 1.77
CA GLU A 194 -19.50 27.05 1.00
C GLU A 194 -20.08 26.65 -0.38
N GLU A 195 -20.99 27.46 -0.92
CA GLU A 195 -21.69 27.14 -2.17
C GLU A 195 -20.83 27.36 -3.43
N ASP A 196 -19.84 28.27 -3.36
CA ASP A 196 -18.96 28.62 -4.47
C ASP A 196 -17.49 28.74 -4.05
N GLU A 197 -16.59 28.67 -5.03
CA GLU A 197 -15.15 28.61 -4.80
C GLU A 197 -14.57 29.92 -4.28
N ARG A 198 -15.16 31.08 -4.61
CA ARG A 198 -14.69 32.37 -4.10
C ARG A 198 -14.99 32.51 -2.61
N ALA A 199 -16.20 32.15 -2.20
CA ALA A 199 -16.57 32.08 -0.78
C ALA A 199 -15.69 31.06 -0.04
N SER A 200 -15.42 29.91 -0.65
CA SER A 200 -14.54 28.88 -0.08
C SER A 200 -13.13 29.43 0.22
N TRP A 201 -12.50 30.11 -0.75
CA TRP A 201 -11.17 30.70 -0.53
C TRP A 201 -11.19 31.79 0.54
N ASP A 202 -12.19 32.67 0.54
CA ASP A 202 -12.33 33.72 1.54
C ASP A 202 -12.46 33.13 2.95
N ALA A 203 -13.25 32.06 3.11
CA ALA A 203 -13.41 31.33 4.36
C ALA A 203 -12.10 30.70 4.84
N LEU A 204 -11.34 30.03 3.96
CA LEU A 204 -10.03 29.44 4.31
C LEU A 204 -9.03 30.50 4.79
N PHE A 205 -8.90 31.61 4.06
CA PHE A 205 -7.99 32.69 4.45
C PHE A 205 -8.44 33.37 5.74
N THR A 206 -9.73 33.66 5.87
CA THR A 206 -10.30 34.32 7.06
C THR A 206 -10.09 33.47 8.31
N HIS A 207 -10.41 32.18 8.23
CA HIS A 207 -10.20 31.24 9.34
C HIS A 207 -8.72 31.17 9.73
N PHE A 208 -7.83 31.00 8.75
CA PHE A 208 -6.39 30.93 9.01
C PHE A 208 -5.87 32.22 9.67
N ASN A 209 -6.26 33.39 9.15
CA ASN A 209 -5.84 34.69 9.68
C ASN A 209 -6.39 34.97 11.08
N GLU A 210 -7.62 34.54 11.38
CA GLU A 210 -8.19 34.62 12.72
C GLU A 210 -7.36 33.80 13.71
N MET A 211 -7.04 32.55 13.36
CA MET A 211 -6.23 31.66 14.19
C MET A 211 -4.80 32.17 14.42
N HIS A 212 -4.28 33.00 13.51
CA HIS A 212 -2.97 33.64 13.60
C HIS A 212 -3.02 35.07 14.15
N GLY A 213 -4.15 35.48 14.74
CA GLY A 213 -4.27 36.75 15.45
C GLY A 213 -4.32 38.00 14.54
N LYS A 214 -4.55 37.82 13.24
CA LYS A 214 -4.78 38.92 12.29
C LYS A 214 -6.24 39.38 12.25
N GLY A 215 -7.15 38.62 12.86
CA GLY A 215 -8.58 38.87 12.90
C GLY A 215 -9.32 38.29 11.70
N GLU A 216 -10.61 38.57 11.61
CA GLU A 216 -11.52 38.09 10.56
C GLU A 216 -11.28 38.83 9.23
N ILE A 217 -10.13 38.58 8.59
CA ILE A 217 -9.77 39.14 7.30
C ILE A 217 -9.35 38.05 6.32
N GLY A 218 -9.87 38.11 5.09
CA GLY A 218 -9.40 37.27 3.99
C GLY A 218 -8.01 37.69 3.50
N TYR A 219 -7.58 37.07 2.39
CA TYR A 219 -6.30 37.35 1.75
C TYR A 219 -6.06 38.84 1.48
N GLN A 220 -4.86 39.33 1.82
CA GLN A 220 -4.42 40.69 1.50
C GLN A 220 -3.35 40.69 0.42
N GLN A 221 -3.45 41.63 -0.53
CA GLN A 221 -2.50 41.75 -1.62
C GLN A 221 -1.05 41.91 -1.11
N GLY A 222 -0.13 41.13 -1.67
CA GLY A 222 1.28 41.11 -1.27
C GLY A 222 1.60 40.08 -0.17
N GLU A 223 0.58 39.42 0.42
CA GLU A 223 0.82 38.21 1.19
C GLU A 223 1.21 37.07 0.23
N ARG A 224 2.32 36.40 0.51
CA ARG A 224 2.90 35.40 -0.39
C ARG A 224 2.44 33.99 -0.05
N ILE A 225 2.28 33.16 -1.08
CA ILE A 225 1.91 31.75 -0.98
C ILE A 225 3.05 30.88 -1.50
N ALA A 226 3.54 29.95 -0.67
CA ALA A 226 4.44 28.90 -1.09
C ALA A 226 3.69 27.58 -1.29
N ILE A 227 3.92 26.90 -2.40
CA ILE A 227 3.31 25.61 -2.74
C ILE A 227 4.39 24.55 -2.74
N LYS A 228 4.40 23.67 -1.73
CA LYS A 228 5.34 22.56 -1.63
C LYS A 228 4.85 21.38 -2.45
N ILE A 229 5.55 21.09 -3.55
CA ILE A 229 5.30 19.92 -4.40
C ILE A 229 6.28 18.80 -4.11
N ASN A 230 5.91 17.54 -4.37
CA ASN A 230 6.83 16.40 -4.24
C ASN A 230 7.59 16.16 -5.56
N MET A 231 8.91 16.39 -5.57
CA MET A 231 9.79 16.10 -6.71
C MET A 231 10.85 15.05 -6.36
N ASN A 232 10.58 14.17 -5.40
CA ASN A 232 11.59 13.30 -4.79
C ASN A 232 12.36 12.44 -5.80
N ASN A 233 11.75 12.04 -6.92
CA ASN A 233 12.40 11.23 -7.95
C ASN A 233 13.14 12.04 -9.01
N CYS A 234 12.93 13.35 -9.05
CA CYS A 234 13.59 14.24 -9.99
C CYS A 234 15.00 14.55 -9.53
N TRP A 235 16.00 14.04 -10.24
CA TRP A 235 17.41 14.34 -9.98
C TRP A 235 18.00 15.19 -11.10
N SER A 236 18.99 16.04 -10.78
CA SER A 236 19.64 16.95 -11.73
C SER A 236 20.58 16.21 -12.70
N TYR A 237 20.02 15.40 -13.60
CA TYR A 237 20.76 14.57 -14.55
C TYR A 237 20.65 15.00 -16.02
N GLY A 238 19.92 16.08 -16.34
CA GLY A 238 19.80 16.63 -17.69
C GLY A 238 20.15 18.12 -17.73
N ASN A 239 20.85 18.59 -18.77
CA ASN A 239 21.15 20.00 -18.98
C ASN A 239 20.41 20.52 -20.24
N PRO A 240 19.36 21.37 -20.13
CA PRO A 240 18.68 21.84 -18.90
C PRO A 240 17.40 21.03 -18.60
N TYR A 241 17.43 20.18 -17.57
CA TYR A 241 16.34 19.34 -17.03
C TYR A 241 15.45 18.62 -18.07
N THR A 242 16.06 18.15 -19.14
CA THR A 242 15.39 17.44 -20.25
C THR A 242 15.16 15.97 -19.99
N ARG A 243 15.56 15.44 -18.83
CA ARG A 243 15.36 14.02 -18.53
C ARG A 243 13.88 13.81 -18.21
N GLU A 244 13.35 12.77 -18.82
CA GLU A 244 12.00 12.27 -18.64
C GLU A 244 12.10 10.83 -18.14
N ASP A 245 11.24 10.46 -17.20
CA ASP A 245 11.03 9.10 -16.75
C ASP A 245 9.58 8.96 -16.25
N ASN A 246 9.20 7.72 -15.91
CA ASN A 246 7.85 7.39 -15.46
C ASN A 246 7.77 7.31 -13.92
N ASP A 247 8.73 7.87 -13.19
CA ASP A 247 8.70 7.86 -11.74
C ASP A 247 7.61 8.82 -11.25
N ARG A 248 6.88 8.43 -10.20
CA ARG A 248 5.78 9.21 -9.63
C ARG A 248 6.30 10.39 -8.80
N ASP A 249 6.10 11.59 -9.32
CA ASP A 249 6.26 12.90 -8.68
C ASP A 249 4.96 13.72 -8.83
N ALA A 250 4.90 14.97 -8.38
CA ALA A 250 3.67 15.77 -8.38
C ALA A 250 3.00 15.89 -9.76
N SER A 251 1.68 15.75 -9.80
CA SER A 251 0.91 15.91 -11.04
C SER A 251 0.87 17.38 -11.46
N PRO A 252 1.31 17.71 -12.70
CA PRO A 252 1.22 19.08 -13.20
C PRO A 252 -0.24 19.53 -13.37
N TYR A 253 -1.17 18.59 -13.51
CA TYR A 253 -2.60 18.87 -13.72
C TYR A 253 -3.31 19.27 -12.41
N VAL A 254 -2.91 18.64 -11.29
CA VAL A 254 -3.38 19.01 -9.95
C VAL A 254 -2.84 20.40 -9.56
N VAL A 255 -1.54 20.63 -9.79
CA VAL A 255 -0.92 21.94 -9.52
C VAL A 255 -1.50 23.03 -10.41
N LYS A 256 -1.77 22.75 -11.69
CA LYS A 256 -2.46 23.68 -12.59
C LYS A 256 -3.87 24.00 -12.11
N ALA A 257 -4.64 23.01 -11.65
CA ALA A 257 -5.98 23.23 -11.10
C ALA A 257 -5.95 24.17 -9.89
N LEU A 258 -5.00 23.96 -8.97
CA LEU A 258 -4.77 24.86 -7.84
C LEU A 258 -4.39 26.29 -8.29
N LEU A 259 -3.46 26.45 -9.22
CA LEU A 259 -3.06 27.77 -9.70
C LEU A 259 -4.24 28.53 -10.36
N ARG A 260 -5.07 27.85 -11.15
CA ARG A 260 -6.28 28.45 -11.72
C ARG A 260 -7.23 28.95 -10.63
N GLN A 261 -7.36 28.20 -9.54
CA GLN A 261 -8.19 28.57 -8.40
C GLN A 261 -7.62 29.78 -7.65
N LEU A 262 -6.34 29.76 -7.29
CA LEU A 262 -5.69 30.87 -6.60
C LEU A 262 -5.72 32.17 -7.44
N VAL A 263 -5.36 32.10 -8.72
CA VAL A 263 -5.22 33.28 -9.58
C VAL A 263 -6.56 33.80 -10.08
N ASN A 264 -7.41 32.93 -10.64
CA ASN A 264 -8.63 33.37 -11.33
C ASN A 264 -9.84 33.48 -10.39
N VAL A 265 -9.85 32.73 -9.28
CA VAL A 265 -10.97 32.73 -8.32
C VAL A 265 -10.59 33.53 -7.08
N ALA A 266 -9.56 33.09 -6.35
CA ALA A 266 -9.15 33.75 -5.10
C ALA A 266 -8.56 35.16 -5.35
N GLY A 267 -8.04 35.41 -6.56
CA GLY A 267 -7.49 36.71 -6.95
C GLY A 267 -6.08 36.97 -6.45
N VAL A 268 -5.32 35.91 -6.12
CA VAL A 268 -3.92 36.01 -5.72
C VAL A 268 -3.07 36.39 -6.94
N PRO A 269 -2.28 37.48 -6.87
CA PRO A 269 -1.36 37.84 -7.94
C PRO A 269 -0.35 36.72 -8.21
N GLN A 270 -0.02 36.48 -9.48
CA GLN A 270 0.89 35.38 -9.84
C GLN A 270 2.28 35.55 -9.21
N GLU A 271 2.75 36.79 -9.12
CA GLU A 271 4.03 37.19 -8.50
C GLU A 271 4.12 36.89 -7.00
N ASP A 272 2.99 36.67 -6.33
CA ASP A 272 2.94 36.32 -4.91
C ASP A 272 2.93 34.80 -4.69
N ILE A 273 2.96 34.00 -5.76
CA ILE A 273 2.94 32.53 -5.69
C ILE A 273 4.30 31.94 -6.05
N THR A 274 4.83 31.10 -5.17
CA THR A 274 6.04 30.30 -5.43
C THR A 274 5.74 28.80 -5.33
N ILE A 275 5.93 28.06 -6.42
CA ILE A 275 5.98 26.59 -6.40
C ILE A 275 7.41 26.17 -6.10
N TYR A 276 7.61 25.26 -5.14
CA TYR A 276 8.97 24.89 -4.74
C TYR A 276 9.18 23.43 -4.34
N ASP A 277 10.43 22.99 -4.54
CA ASP A 277 11.07 21.90 -3.81
C ASP A 277 12.56 22.26 -3.62
N ALA A 278 12.98 22.48 -2.37
CA ALA A 278 14.34 22.94 -2.07
C ALA A 278 15.40 21.83 -2.22
N SER A 279 14.97 20.57 -2.33
CA SER A 279 15.85 19.39 -2.35
C SER A 279 16.04 18.76 -3.73
N ARG A 280 15.19 19.13 -4.70
CA ARG A 280 15.13 18.51 -6.03
C ARG A 280 14.97 19.57 -7.13
N PRO A 281 15.45 19.34 -8.36
CA PRO A 281 15.11 20.20 -9.51
C PRO A 281 13.66 20.03 -9.94
N ILE A 282 13.07 21.08 -10.52
CA ILE A 282 11.75 21.02 -11.16
C ILE A 282 11.94 20.74 -12.67
N PRO A 283 11.56 19.55 -13.18
CA PRO A 283 11.89 19.10 -14.52
C PRO A 283 11.05 19.81 -15.61
N ASN A 284 11.53 19.77 -16.86
CA ASN A 284 10.84 20.43 -17.97
C ASN A 284 9.45 19.86 -18.23
N TRP A 285 9.28 18.54 -18.09
CA TRP A 285 8.00 17.88 -18.36
C TRP A 285 6.88 18.39 -17.43
N PHE A 286 7.23 18.68 -16.17
CA PHE A 286 6.33 19.27 -15.19
C PHE A 286 6.16 20.77 -15.43
N TYR A 287 7.27 21.51 -15.46
CA TYR A 287 7.26 22.97 -15.58
C TYR A 287 6.46 23.43 -16.80
N ASN A 288 6.70 22.84 -17.98
CA ASN A 288 6.05 23.27 -19.21
C ASN A 288 4.54 23.04 -19.16
N ARG A 289 4.10 21.92 -18.56
CA ARG A 289 2.67 21.59 -18.40
C ARG A 289 1.98 22.51 -17.41
N VAL A 290 2.66 22.95 -16.35
CA VAL A 290 2.10 23.94 -15.42
C VAL A 290 2.10 25.33 -16.06
N TYR A 291 3.23 25.77 -16.62
CA TYR A 291 3.47 27.14 -17.09
C TYR A 291 2.62 27.55 -18.31
N TYR A 292 2.47 26.68 -19.30
CA TYR A 292 1.71 26.95 -20.53
C TYR A 292 0.26 26.50 -20.39
N GLY A 293 -0.68 27.19 -21.05
CA GLY A 293 -2.10 26.83 -21.02
C GLY A 293 -2.37 25.42 -21.57
N GLU A 294 -1.71 25.09 -22.68
CA GLU A 294 -1.71 23.77 -23.30
C GLU A 294 -0.27 23.36 -23.60
N TYR A 295 0.10 22.12 -23.27
CA TYR A 295 1.41 21.55 -23.57
C TYR A 295 1.35 20.02 -23.70
N PRO A 296 2.00 19.42 -24.71
CA PRO A 296 2.73 20.07 -25.80
C PRO A 296 1.80 20.80 -26.79
N ALA A 297 2.29 21.85 -27.44
CA ALA A 297 1.59 22.56 -28.51
C ALA A 297 2.60 23.16 -29.50
N ASP A 298 2.21 23.37 -30.76
CA ASP A 298 3.08 23.97 -31.79
C ASP A 298 3.50 25.41 -31.46
N SER A 299 2.65 26.14 -30.74
CA SER A 299 2.89 27.52 -30.30
C SER A 299 2.26 27.73 -28.92
N PRO A 300 2.91 27.25 -27.85
CA PRO A 300 2.34 27.25 -26.51
C PRO A 300 2.27 28.68 -25.94
N VAL A 301 1.12 29.02 -25.34
CA VAL A 301 0.86 30.34 -24.75
C VAL A 301 1.04 30.25 -23.23
N PRO A 302 1.90 31.08 -22.60
CA PRO A 302 2.04 31.10 -21.15
C PRO A 302 0.72 31.42 -20.45
N GLU A 303 0.32 30.60 -19.48
CA GLU A 303 -0.84 30.83 -18.61
C GLU A 303 -0.40 31.46 -17.28
N PHE A 304 0.76 31.04 -16.76
CA PHE A 304 1.29 31.50 -15.48
C PHE A 304 2.69 32.14 -15.59
N PRO A 305 2.88 33.19 -16.40
CA PRO A 305 4.19 33.82 -16.60
C PRO A 305 4.73 34.54 -15.36
N GLY A 306 3.89 34.87 -14.36
CA GLY A 306 4.30 35.54 -13.13
C GLY A 306 4.56 34.62 -11.95
N VAL A 307 4.22 33.32 -12.04
CA VAL A 307 4.42 32.36 -10.94
C VAL A 307 5.90 31.97 -10.85
N HIS A 308 6.44 31.99 -9.64
CA HIS A 308 7.82 31.61 -9.37
C HIS A 308 7.95 30.08 -9.24
N PHE A 309 8.99 29.50 -9.84
CA PHE A 309 9.34 28.08 -9.68
C PHE A 309 10.73 27.99 -9.06
N ALA A 310 10.79 27.68 -7.77
CA ALA A 310 12.04 27.63 -7.02
C ALA A 310 12.49 26.18 -6.75
N ASP A 311 13.70 25.85 -7.14
CA ASP A 311 14.26 24.49 -6.98
C ASP A 311 15.67 24.50 -6.39
N SER A 312 16.19 23.33 -6.02
CA SER A 312 17.53 23.16 -5.40
C SER A 312 18.71 23.79 -6.17
N THR A 313 18.53 24.09 -7.45
CA THR A 313 19.61 24.27 -8.43
C THR A 313 19.44 25.51 -9.32
N GLY A 314 18.22 25.91 -9.69
CA GLY A 314 17.93 27.02 -10.60
C GLY A 314 18.57 26.87 -11.98
N GLY A 315 18.72 25.63 -12.46
CA GLY A 315 19.59 25.26 -13.59
C GLY A 315 18.89 25.20 -14.95
N ALA A 316 17.62 25.61 -15.05
CA ALA A 316 16.89 25.65 -16.31
C ALA A 316 16.07 26.95 -16.46
N PRO A 317 15.78 27.42 -17.70
CA PRO A 317 15.09 28.69 -17.92
C PRO A 317 13.71 28.72 -17.27
N GLY A 318 13.46 29.70 -16.39
CA GLY A 318 12.21 29.82 -15.63
C GLY A 318 12.23 29.09 -14.28
N ARG A 319 13.33 28.43 -13.91
CA ARG A 319 13.56 27.89 -12.55
C ARG A 319 14.55 28.77 -11.80
N GLU A 320 14.16 29.19 -10.62
CA GLU A 320 14.98 29.95 -9.67
C GLU A 320 15.67 28.99 -8.71
N LYS A 321 16.87 29.34 -8.26
CA LYS A 321 17.52 28.58 -7.19
C LYS A 321 16.98 29.08 -5.85
N VAL A 322 16.57 28.17 -4.98
CA VAL A 322 16.22 28.52 -3.59
C VAL A 322 17.36 29.28 -2.90
N VAL A 323 16.98 30.27 -2.09
CA VAL A 323 17.91 31.17 -1.38
C VAL A 323 17.79 30.91 0.11
N ALA A 324 18.91 30.72 0.80
CA ALA A 324 18.93 30.48 2.23
C ALA A 324 18.44 31.73 3.00
N SER A 325 17.61 31.51 4.03
CA SER A 325 17.23 32.53 5.01
C SER A 325 18.13 32.47 6.25
N THR A 326 17.79 33.24 7.29
CA THR A 326 18.40 33.14 8.62
C THR A 326 17.73 32.11 9.53
N GLU A 327 16.52 31.67 9.19
CA GLU A 327 15.73 30.75 10.00
C GLU A 327 16.21 29.31 9.83
N LYS A 328 16.03 28.54 10.89
CA LYS A 328 16.46 27.16 10.97
C LYS A 328 15.41 26.31 11.66
N ILE A 329 15.40 25.03 11.31
CA ILE A 329 14.72 23.98 12.05
C ILE A 329 15.75 23.16 12.84
N TYR A 330 15.40 22.85 14.08
CA TYR A 330 16.18 22.04 15.02
C TYR A 330 15.43 20.73 15.31
N PHE A 331 15.78 19.67 14.60
CA PHE A 331 15.15 18.37 14.81
C PHE A 331 15.49 17.78 16.18
N ALA A 332 14.57 17.01 16.75
CA ALA A 332 14.75 16.36 18.06
C ALA A 332 15.96 15.40 18.14
N ASP A 333 16.47 14.90 17.02
CA ASP A 333 17.71 14.12 16.96
C ASP A 333 19.01 14.97 17.07
N GLY A 334 18.87 16.30 17.11
CA GLY A 334 19.95 17.28 17.16
C GLY A 334 20.41 17.77 15.78
N THR A 335 19.79 17.29 14.70
CA THR A 335 20.08 17.76 13.35
C THR A 335 19.51 19.17 13.14
N VAL A 336 20.26 20.05 12.45
CA VAL A 336 19.85 21.45 12.22
C VAL A 336 19.88 21.77 10.73
N ARG A 337 18.81 22.37 10.20
CA ARG A 337 18.68 22.71 8.78
C ARG A 337 18.27 24.15 8.55
N THR A 338 18.65 24.72 7.41
CA THR A 338 18.38 26.10 7.03
C THR A 338 17.15 26.15 6.12
N LEU A 339 16.19 27.00 6.47
CA LEU A 339 14.98 27.21 5.67
C LEU A 339 15.23 28.21 4.52
N PRO A 340 14.64 28.01 3.34
CA PRO A 340 14.76 28.96 2.24
C PRO A 340 13.84 30.18 2.43
N THR A 341 14.18 31.31 1.81
CA THR A 341 13.39 32.56 1.89
C THR A 341 11.99 32.42 1.32
N CYS A 342 11.78 31.58 0.31
CA CYS A 342 10.42 31.33 -0.22
C CYS A 342 9.49 30.69 0.82
N VAL A 343 10.03 30.02 1.84
CA VAL A 343 9.26 29.44 2.95
C VAL A 343 9.08 30.48 4.06
N THR A 344 10.16 31.16 4.46
CA THR A 344 10.11 32.09 5.60
C THR A 344 9.42 33.41 5.29
N GLU A 345 9.46 33.87 4.03
CA GLU A 345 8.76 35.08 3.56
C GLU A 345 7.34 34.78 3.05
N ALA A 346 6.94 33.50 2.96
CA ALA A 346 5.56 33.15 2.69
C ALA A 346 4.70 33.42 3.92
N GLU A 347 3.47 33.87 3.68
CA GLU A 347 2.45 33.99 4.70
C GLU A 347 1.64 32.71 4.81
N TYR A 348 1.42 32.04 3.68
CA TYR A 348 0.65 30.82 3.57
C TYR A 348 1.45 29.73 2.86
N ILE A 349 1.36 28.50 3.35
CA ILE A 349 1.91 27.31 2.69
C ILE A 349 0.76 26.38 2.29
N ILE A 350 0.82 25.89 1.06
CA ILE A 350 -0.01 24.78 0.57
C ILE A 350 0.90 23.57 0.39
N ASN A 351 0.59 22.48 1.09
CA ASN A 351 1.35 21.24 1.03
C ASN A 351 0.67 20.25 0.07
N ILE A 352 1.38 19.78 -0.96
CA ILE A 352 0.86 18.81 -1.95
C ILE A 352 1.59 17.46 -1.80
N PRO A 353 1.19 16.60 -0.85
CA PRO A 353 1.72 15.25 -0.75
C PRO A 353 1.19 14.32 -1.84
N LEU A 354 1.79 13.13 -1.93
CA LEU A 354 1.38 12.07 -2.87
C LEU A 354 0.83 10.87 -2.11
N LEU A 355 -0.17 10.17 -2.66
CA LEU A 355 -0.63 8.88 -2.12
C LEU A 355 0.39 7.78 -2.43
N LYS A 356 1.35 7.55 -1.54
CA LYS A 356 2.62 6.90 -1.93
C LYS A 356 3.21 6.00 -0.84
N MET A 357 3.45 4.74 -1.18
CA MET A 357 4.30 3.83 -0.40
C MET A 357 5.79 4.22 -0.46
N HIS A 358 6.58 3.73 0.49
CA HIS A 358 8.01 3.97 0.57
C HIS A 358 8.78 2.67 0.83
N PRO A 359 9.85 2.38 0.06
CA PRO A 359 10.53 1.08 0.14
C PRO A 359 11.30 0.87 1.44
N ILE A 360 11.67 1.95 2.14
CA ILE A 360 12.30 1.83 3.46
C ILE A 360 11.25 1.35 4.46
N ASN A 361 11.46 0.12 4.94
CA ASN A 361 10.64 -0.60 5.89
C ASN A 361 9.15 -0.69 5.51
N ASN A 362 8.79 -0.65 4.23
CA ASN A 362 7.38 -0.62 3.80
C ASN A 362 6.55 0.52 4.46
N GLY A 363 7.14 1.72 4.58
CA GLY A 363 6.44 2.88 5.12
C GLY A 363 5.65 3.67 4.07
N VAL A 364 5.24 4.89 4.42
CA VAL A 364 4.48 5.79 3.54
C VAL A 364 5.20 7.13 3.29
N THR A 365 4.76 7.87 2.27
CA THR A 365 5.24 9.21 1.89
C THR A 365 4.07 10.16 1.72
N LEU A 366 3.57 10.69 2.84
CA LEU A 366 2.39 11.56 2.90
C LEU A 366 2.79 13.03 3.22
N SER A 367 1.89 13.84 3.81
CA SER A 367 2.08 15.27 4.05
C SER A 367 3.29 15.60 4.91
N GLY A 368 3.49 14.90 6.03
CA GLY A 368 4.63 15.15 6.92
C GLY A 368 5.97 14.87 6.24
N LYS A 369 6.03 13.82 5.39
CA LYS A 369 7.24 13.46 4.66
C LYS A 369 7.47 14.34 3.42
N ASN A 370 6.42 14.88 2.80
CA ASN A 370 6.57 15.81 1.67
C ASN A 370 7.38 17.07 2.05
N MET A 371 7.33 17.47 3.32
CA MET A 371 8.11 18.58 3.87
C MET A 371 9.63 18.31 3.93
N PHE A 372 10.11 17.11 3.57
CA PHE A 372 11.55 16.82 3.50
C PHE A 372 12.27 17.67 2.44
N GLY A 373 11.54 18.25 1.49
CA GLY A 373 12.06 19.21 0.51
C GLY A 373 11.96 20.68 0.92
N THR A 374 11.85 20.99 2.22
CA THR A 374 11.63 22.37 2.73
C THR A 374 12.89 23.02 3.31
N TRP A 375 14.06 22.38 3.20
CA TRP A 375 15.34 22.94 3.64
C TRP A 375 16.45 22.85 2.58
N MET A 376 17.55 23.57 2.82
CA MET A 376 18.62 23.79 1.85
C MET A 376 19.68 22.68 1.79
N GLU A 377 19.95 22.03 2.92
CA GLU A 377 20.97 20.98 3.04
C GLU A 377 20.47 19.60 2.55
N PRO A 378 21.36 18.62 2.32
CA PRO A 378 20.97 17.28 1.88
C PRO A 378 19.95 16.61 2.81
N VAL A 379 18.99 15.91 2.22
CA VAL A 379 17.91 15.21 2.92
C VAL A 379 18.43 13.93 3.59
N GLU A 380 19.47 13.33 3.03
CA GLU A 380 20.06 12.05 3.43
C GLU A 380 20.50 12.02 4.89
N ASP A 381 20.90 13.17 5.41
CA ASP A 381 21.34 13.31 6.78
C ASP A 381 20.21 13.10 7.81
N ILE A 382 18.93 13.25 7.42
CA ILE A 382 17.76 12.97 8.28
C ILE A 382 17.27 11.52 8.17
N HIS A 383 17.77 10.75 7.20
CA HIS A 383 17.31 9.37 7.01
C HIS A 383 17.46 8.48 8.25
N PRO A 384 18.57 8.53 9.04
CA PRO A 384 18.66 7.74 10.27
C PRO A 384 17.58 8.10 11.29
N TYR A 385 17.24 9.38 11.42
CA TYR A 385 16.18 9.85 12.31
C TYR A 385 14.79 9.42 11.81
N HIS A 386 14.53 9.56 10.51
CA HIS A 386 13.30 9.06 9.90
C HIS A 386 13.13 7.54 10.12
N GLU A 387 14.16 6.73 9.84
CA GLU A 387 14.11 5.28 10.06
C GLU A 387 13.84 4.94 11.53
N SER A 388 14.49 5.64 12.46
CA SER A 388 14.23 5.50 13.89
C SER A 388 12.80 5.89 14.27
N GLY A 389 12.25 6.92 13.63
CA GLY A 389 10.87 7.40 13.82
C GLY A 389 9.80 6.48 13.24
N GLN A 390 10.19 5.43 12.50
CA GLN A 390 9.29 4.33 12.11
C GLN A 390 9.20 3.23 13.20
N ILE A 391 9.58 3.54 14.44
CA ILE A 391 9.40 2.65 15.59
C ILE A 391 8.45 3.37 16.54
N MET A 392 7.34 2.71 16.90
CA MET A 392 6.33 3.30 17.78
C MET A 392 6.96 3.87 19.07
N GLY A 393 6.64 5.13 19.37
CA GLY A 393 7.13 5.86 20.55
C GLY A 393 8.49 6.53 20.40
N ASN A 394 9.25 6.27 19.34
CA ASN A 394 10.45 7.06 19.05
C ASN A 394 10.07 8.40 18.42
N PRO A 395 10.79 9.50 18.69
CA PRO A 395 10.56 10.76 18.00
C PRO A 395 10.68 10.59 16.48
N ALA A 396 9.90 11.38 15.75
CA ALA A 396 9.81 11.33 14.29
C ALA A 396 9.93 12.73 13.67
N PRO A 397 10.78 12.92 12.63
CA PRO A 397 11.06 14.23 12.01
C PRO A 397 9.83 14.90 11.40
N GLN A 398 8.82 14.12 11.03
CA GLN A 398 7.57 14.65 10.51
C GLN A 398 6.88 15.55 11.55
N VAL A 399 6.92 15.20 12.83
CA VAL A 399 6.30 16.02 13.89
C VAL A 399 7.06 17.33 14.07
N ASP A 400 8.41 17.30 14.06
CA ASP A 400 9.23 18.52 14.06
C ASP A 400 8.82 19.47 12.92
N LEU A 401 8.56 18.95 11.72
CA LEU A 401 8.14 19.73 10.55
C LEU A 401 6.70 20.26 10.67
N LEU A 402 5.79 19.45 11.21
CA LEU A 402 4.37 19.81 11.36
C LEU A 402 4.15 20.82 12.50
N CYS A 403 5.01 20.89 13.51
CA CYS A 403 4.90 21.90 14.57
C CYS A 403 5.74 23.15 14.37
N HIS A 404 6.71 23.15 13.46
CA HIS A 404 7.57 24.31 13.22
C HIS A 404 6.76 25.53 12.74
N GLU A 405 6.96 26.70 13.36
CA GLU A 405 6.18 27.93 13.11
C GLU A 405 6.21 28.38 11.65
N GLN A 406 7.39 28.36 11.02
CA GLN A 406 7.57 28.74 9.61
C GLN A 406 7.14 27.67 8.59
N ILE A 407 6.76 26.46 9.03
CA ILE A 407 6.40 25.35 8.13
C ILE A 407 4.97 24.92 8.43
N GLY A 408 4.77 24.07 9.44
CA GLY A 408 3.44 23.62 9.84
C GLY A 408 2.56 24.77 10.32
N GLY A 409 3.12 25.71 11.09
CA GLY A 409 2.40 26.91 11.52
C GLY A 409 1.91 27.80 10.37
N LYS A 410 2.56 27.74 9.20
CA LYS A 410 2.12 28.47 7.99
C LYS A 410 1.28 27.64 7.02
N THR A 411 1.17 26.33 7.24
CA THR A 411 0.46 25.45 6.30
C THR A 411 -1.03 25.48 6.57
N PHE A 412 -1.80 26.09 5.67
CA PHE A 412 -3.24 26.29 5.86
C PHE A 412 -4.11 25.34 5.04
N LEU A 413 -3.53 24.69 4.03
CA LEU A 413 -4.21 23.75 3.15
C LEU A 413 -3.28 22.60 2.77
N TYR A 414 -3.78 21.39 2.94
CA TYR A 414 -3.15 20.17 2.47
C TYR A 414 -3.96 19.61 1.30
N LEU A 415 -3.29 19.36 0.18
CA LEU A 415 -3.87 18.84 -1.06
C LEU A 415 -3.17 17.53 -1.44
N GLY A 416 -3.68 16.41 -0.96
CA GLY A 416 -3.19 15.08 -1.33
C GLY A 416 -3.47 14.75 -2.79
N ASP A 417 -2.41 14.56 -3.56
CA ASP A 417 -2.44 14.11 -4.94
C ASP A 417 -2.42 12.57 -4.99
N GLY A 418 -3.62 12.01 -5.19
CA GLY A 418 -3.85 10.59 -5.40
C GLY A 418 -4.35 10.27 -6.80
N THR A 419 -4.05 11.07 -7.84
CA THR A 419 -4.48 10.72 -9.21
C THR A 419 -3.82 9.41 -9.65
N TYR A 420 -2.54 9.25 -9.27
CA TYR A 420 -1.81 7.99 -9.36
C TYR A 420 -1.15 7.68 -8.01
N GLY A 421 -1.50 6.54 -7.42
CA GLY A 421 -0.89 6.04 -6.18
C GLY A 421 0.30 5.11 -6.44
N THR A 422 1.08 4.81 -5.39
CA THR A 422 2.13 3.76 -5.43
C THR A 422 1.93 2.76 -4.30
N LEU A 423 2.03 1.46 -4.61
CA LEU A 423 1.72 0.38 -3.65
C LEU A 423 2.95 -0.42 -3.17
N LYS A 424 4.14 -0.16 -3.71
CA LYS A 424 5.33 -0.99 -3.41
C LYS A 424 6.58 -0.19 -3.11
N ASP A 425 6.75 0.91 -3.81
CA ASP A 425 7.92 1.76 -3.71
C ASP A 425 7.50 3.22 -3.84
N HIS A 426 8.48 4.11 -3.93
CA HIS A 426 8.28 5.54 -4.05
C HIS A 426 8.34 6.04 -5.51
N LYS A 427 8.12 5.21 -6.52
CA LYS A 427 8.33 5.54 -7.94
C LYS A 427 7.27 4.97 -8.86
N THR A 428 6.97 3.70 -8.71
CA THR A 428 6.13 2.92 -9.60
C THR A 428 4.67 3.17 -9.28
N ILE A 429 3.96 3.83 -10.19
CA ILE A 429 2.50 3.96 -10.11
C ILE A 429 1.85 2.58 -10.14
N ALA A 430 0.70 2.45 -9.49
CA ALA A 430 -0.03 1.19 -9.42
C ALA A 430 -1.53 1.44 -9.49
N LYS A 431 -2.23 0.49 -10.11
CA LYS A 431 -3.68 0.39 -10.05
C LYS A 431 -4.11 -0.16 -8.69
N PHE A 432 -5.21 0.34 -8.19
CA PHE A 432 -5.80 -0.05 -6.92
C PHE A 432 -6.88 -1.10 -7.20
N GLN A 433 -6.94 -2.13 -6.36
CA GLN A 433 -7.88 -3.23 -6.54
C GLN A 433 -9.14 -3.04 -5.69
N THR A 434 -9.06 -2.29 -4.59
CA THR A 434 -10.19 -2.06 -3.69
C THR A 434 -11.27 -1.23 -4.38
N TYR A 435 -12.53 -1.50 -4.05
CA TYR A 435 -13.65 -0.73 -4.55
C TYR A 435 -13.48 0.71 -4.06
N PRO A 436 -13.70 1.74 -4.90
CA PRO A 436 -14.34 1.71 -6.22
C PRO A 436 -13.35 1.67 -7.40
N PHE A 437 -12.06 1.43 -7.15
CA PHE A 437 -11.01 1.57 -8.16
C PHE A 437 -11.00 0.45 -9.18
N ASN A 438 -11.28 -0.79 -8.76
CA ASN A 438 -11.59 -1.94 -9.62
C ASN A 438 -10.56 -2.16 -10.75
N ASP A 439 -9.29 -2.27 -10.38
CA ASP A 439 -8.15 -2.36 -11.30
C ASP A 439 -7.98 -1.12 -12.19
N ASP A 440 -8.15 0.05 -11.58
CA ASP A 440 -7.87 1.36 -12.17
C ASP A 440 -6.92 2.19 -11.29
N TRP A 441 -6.44 3.32 -11.80
CA TRP A 441 -5.68 4.28 -11.01
C TRP A 441 -6.53 4.82 -9.86
N SER A 442 -5.86 5.24 -8.78
CA SER A 442 -6.56 5.74 -7.60
C SER A 442 -7.41 6.98 -7.88
N ASN A 443 -7.14 7.78 -8.94
CA ASN A 443 -8.08 8.78 -9.46
C ASN A 443 -8.67 9.73 -8.38
N SER A 444 -7.86 10.08 -7.38
CA SER A 444 -8.32 10.69 -6.13
C SER A 444 -7.63 12.02 -5.82
N LEU A 445 -8.35 12.93 -5.17
CA LEU A 445 -7.77 14.07 -4.46
C LEU A 445 -8.25 14.08 -3.00
N PHE A 446 -7.37 14.55 -2.10
CA PHE A 446 -7.66 14.68 -0.67
C PHE A 446 -7.42 16.12 -0.22
N LEU A 447 -8.38 16.73 0.47
CA LEU A 447 -8.26 18.11 0.96
C LEU A 447 -8.54 18.17 2.47
N SER A 448 -7.71 18.90 3.21
CA SER A 448 -7.87 19.10 4.66
C SER A 448 -7.13 20.35 5.13
N GLN A 449 -7.53 20.89 6.29
CA GLN A 449 -6.72 21.81 7.09
C GLN A 449 -6.08 21.13 8.31
N ASP A 450 -6.46 19.89 8.61
CA ASP A 450 -5.89 19.04 9.65
C ASP A 450 -4.84 18.10 9.02
N PRO A 451 -3.53 18.30 9.30
CA PRO A 451 -2.46 17.47 8.74
C PRO A 451 -2.54 16.02 9.17
N VAL A 452 -2.94 15.78 10.42
CA VAL A 452 -2.95 14.45 11.01
C VAL A 452 -4.12 13.66 10.44
N ALA A 453 -5.30 14.28 10.32
CA ALA A 453 -6.47 13.65 9.72
C ALA A 453 -6.23 13.32 8.25
N LEU A 454 -5.66 14.25 7.47
CA LEU A 454 -5.37 14.02 6.04
C LEU A 454 -4.47 12.79 5.85
N ASP A 455 -3.34 12.75 6.58
CA ASP A 455 -2.39 11.65 6.44
C ASP A 455 -2.96 10.34 7.01
N SER A 456 -3.86 10.38 7.99
CA SER A 456 -4.58 9.20 8.49
C SER A 456 -5.48 8.60 7.40
N VAL A 457 -6.27 9.44 6.73
CA VAL A 457 -7.12 8.98 5.61
C VAL A 457 -6.26 8.47 4.46
N MET A 458 -5.24 9.20 4.02
CA MET A 458 -4.36 8.72 2.94
C MET A 458 -3.61 7.44 3.32
N PHE A 459 -3.25 7.26 4.59
CA PHE A 459 -2.66 6.03 5.10
C PHE A 459 -3.64 4.87 4.95
N ASP A 460 -4.91 5.06 5.32
CA ASP A 460 -5.95 4.06 5.24
C ASP A 460 -6.15 3.52 3.81
N PHE A 461 -6.16 4.40 2.80
CA PHE A 461 -6.20 4.01 1.39
C PHE A 461 -4.98 3.19 0.96
N LEU A 462 -3.78 3.48 1.49
CA LEU A 462 -2.60 2.65 1.24
C LEU A 462 -2.67 1.34 2.01
N ASN A 463 -3.26 1.35 3.21
CA ASN A 463 -3.39 0.19 4.06
C ASN A 463 -4.36 -0.85 3.50
N SER A 464 -5.43 -0.43 2.83
CA SER A 464 -6.31 -1.36 2.10
C SER A 464 -5.64 -2.07 0.93
N GLU A 465 -4.50 -1.56 0.43
CA GLU A 465 -3.87 -2.04 -0.79
C GLU A 465 -2.48 -2.68 -0.59
N ALA A 466 -1.68 -2.18 0.37
CA ALA A 466 -0.23 -2.39 0.40
C ALA A 466 0.38 -2.69 1.79
N ASP A 467 -0.44 -2.84 2.83
CA ASP A 467 -0.04 -3.25 4.20
C ASP A 467 1.23 -2.53 4.73
N PRO A 468 1.19 -1.19 4.85
CA PRO A 468 2.31 -0.42 5.40
C PRO A 468 2.62 -0.84 6.83
N ILE A 469 3.89 -0.71 7.23
CA ILE A 469 4.26 -1.02 8.62
C ILE A 469 3.53 -0.14 9.64
N GLU A 470 3.17 -0.71 10.79
CA GLU A 470 2.62 0.01 11.94
C GLU A 470 3.46 1.24 12.29
N GLY A 471 4.79 1.13 12.25
CA GLY A 471 5.66 2.24 12.60
C GLY A 471 5.52 3.48 11.71
N SER A 472 4.96 3.35 10.51
CA SER A 472 4.84 4.48 9.60
C SER A 472 3.72 5.47 9.96
N GLN A 473 2.81 5.11 10.86
CA GLN A 473 1.84 6.04 11.50
C GLN A 473 2.34 6.62 12.83
N ASN A 474 3.52 6.24 13.32
CA ASN A 474 4.02 6.70 14.63
C ASN A 474 4.05 8.23 14.78
N TYR A 475 4.34 8.95 13.70
CA TYR A 475 4.30 10.41 13.72
C TYR A 475 2.88 10.97 13.81
N LEU A 476 1.85 10.25 13.34
CA LEU A 476 0.44 10.64 13.48
C LEU A 476 0.02 10.54 14.95
N HIS A 477 0.38 9.45 15.63
CA HIS A 477 0.14 9.29 17.07
C HIS A 477 0.81 10.42 17.87
N GLN A 478 2.07 10.74 17.58
CA GLN A 478 2.79 11.80 18.30
C GLN A 478 2.35 13.21 17.92
N ALA A 479 1.87 13.43 16.69
CA ALA A 479 1.28 14.72 16.31
C ALA A 479 -0.09 14.90 16.98
N ALA A 480 -0.87 13.84 17.10
CA ALA A 480 -2.15 13.84 17.81
C ALA A 480 -1.97 14.02 19.33
N GLU A 481 -1.06 13.26 19.94
CA GLU A 481 -0.76 13.28 21.38
C GLU A 481 0.75 13.50 21.62
N PRO A 482 1.23 14.76 21.60
CA PRO A 482 2.65 15.04 21.64
C PRO A 482 3.30 14.76 23.01
N PRO A 483 4.50 14.14 23.03
CA PRO A 483 5.29 14.04 24.25
C PRO A 483 5.83 15.42 24.68
N SER A 484 5.67 15.74 25.97
CA SER A 484 5.82 17.10 26.52
C SER A 484 7.18 17.78 26.38
N ASP A 485 8.26 17.02 26.17
CA ASP A 485 9.65 17.52 26.23
C ASP A 485 10.51 17.01 25.05
N THR A 486 9.89 16.79 23.88
CA THR A 486 10.58 16.19 22.73
C THR A 486 10.79 17.17 21.58
N TYR A 487 9.73 17.85 21.14
CA TYR A 487 9.74 18.66 19.94
C TYR A 487 9.81 20.15 20.27
N ASP A 488 10.95 20.78 19.95
CA ASP A 488 11.21 22.23 20.05
C ASP A 488 11.98 22.64 18.78
N PRO A 489 11.28 22.67 17.62
CA PRO A 489 11.94 22.84 16.33
C PRO A 489 12.48 24.27 16.11
N GLU A 490 12.08 25.24 16.94
CA GLU A 490 12.59 26.61 17.01
C GLU A 490 13.85 26.74 17.88
N HIS A 491 14.09 25.79 18.79
CA HIS A 491 15.15 25.82 19.80
C HIS A 491 15.05 27.01 20.76
N ASP A 492 13.83 27.36 21.16
CA ASP A 492 13.55 28.49 22.05
C ASP A 492 13.17 28.08 23.48
N GLY A 493 13.06 26.76 23.73
CA GLY A 493 12.66 26.17 25.00
C GLY A 493 11.15 25.96 25.14
N THR A 494 10.36 26.24 24.10
CA THR A 494 8.92 26.00 24.05
C THR A 494 8.64 24.69 23.33
N TYR A 495 8.35 23.64 24.09
CA TYR A 495 8.03 22.34 23.51
C TYR A 495 6.58 22.27 23.01
N LEU A 496 6.38 21.51 21.93
CA LEU A 496 5.06 21.11 21.46
C LEU A 496 4.29 20.44 22.61
N SER A 497 3.15 21.03 22.96
CA SER A 497 2.33 20.59 24.09
C SER A 497 0.85 20.46 23.74
N LYS A 498 0.48 20.75 22.49
CA LYS A 498 -0.89 20.68 21.99
C LYS A 498 -0.93 19.78 20.77
N SER A 499 -2.05 19.08 20.63
CA SER A 499 -2.36 18.30 19.43
C SER A 499 -2.24 19.16 18.16
N LEU A 500 -1.69 18.56 17.11
CA LEU A 500 -1.63 19.15 15.76
C LEU A 500 -2.81 18.72 14.88
N GLY A 501 -3.67 17.81 15.36
CA GLY A 501 -4.78 17.26 14.61
C GLY A 501 -5.29 15.93 15.19
N VAL A 502 -6.32 15.36 14.58
CA VAL A 502 -6.90 14.08 14.99
C VAL A 502 -6.35 12.91 14.17
N HIS A 503 -6.07 11.79 14.84
CA HIS A 503 -5.74 10.52 14.20
C HIS A 503 -6.77 9.44 14.60
N GLU A 504 -7.20 8.66 13.62
CA GLU A 504 -7.87 7.37 13.79
C GLU A 504 -7.78 6.58 12.47
N HIS A 505 -8.23 5.34 12.49
CA HIS A 505 -8.42 4.52 11.29
C HIS A 505 -9.89 4.29 10.98
N TRP A 506 -10.18 4.13 9.70
CA TRP A 506 -11.51 3.76 9.25
C TRP A 506 -11.92 2.35 9.72
N ASP A 507 -13.23 2.12 9.72
CA ASP A 507 -13.81 0.77 9.73
C ASP A 507 -13.94 0.27 8.27
N PRO A 508 -13.11 -0.70 7.83
CA PRO A 508 -13.15 -1.17 6.46
C PRO A 508 -14.43 -1.95 6.12
N SER A 509 -15.25 -2.32 7.11
CA SER A 509 -16.54 -2.98 6.88
C SER A 509 -17.68 -2.02 6.51
N VAL A 510 -17.43 -0.72 6.63
CA VAL A 510 -18.37 0.33 6.22
C VAL A 510 -18.06 0.74 4.79
N ASP A 511 -19.10 1.10 4.02
CA ASP A 511 -18.97 1.59 2.64
C ASP A 511 -17.95 2.73 2.53
N ILE A 512 -17.11 2.70 1.48
CA ILE A 512 -15.98 3.65 1.31
C ILE A 512 -16.41 5.10 1.11
N PHE A 513 -17.63 5.34 0.62
CA PHE A 513 -18.19 6.68 0.49
C PHE A 513 -18.98 7.13 1.72
N SER A 514 -19.17 6.26 2.72
CA SER A 514 -19.91 6.62 3.92
C SER A 514 -19.06 7.42 4.90
N PRO A 515 -19.59 8.53 5.46
CA PRO A 515 -18.92 9.25 6.55
C PRO A 515 -18.80 8.39 7.82
N GLU A 516 -19.65 7.36 7.98
CA GLU A 516 -19.63 6.45 9.12
C GLU A 516 -18.40 5.53 9.14
N ARG A 517 -17.48 5.63 8.15
CA ARG A 517 -16.19 4.94 8.22
C ARG A 517 -15.35 5.40 9.40
N TYR A 518 -15.47 6.66 9.77
CA TYR A 518 -14.76 7.28 10.87
C TYR A 518 -15.72 7.57 12.03
N SER A 519 -15.19 7.97 13.18
CA SER A 519 -16.02 8.27 14.36
C SER A 519 -16.83 9.56 14.17
N GLY A 520 -16.34 10.47 13.32
CA GLY A 520 -17.02 11.72 13.00
C GLY A 520 -16.82 12.83 14.04
N PRO A 521 -17.28 14.05 13.75
CA PRO A 521 -17.00 15.24 14.56
C PRO A 521 -17.64 15.20 15.96
N ASP A 522 -18.77 14.51 16.11
CA ASP A 522 -19.47 14.39 17.40
C ASP A 522 -18.71 13.54 18.43
N GLU A 523 -17.80 12.67 17.95
CA GLU A 523 -16.96 11.80 18.78
C GLU A 523 -15.49 12.24 18.78
N ASN A 524 -15.22 13.51 18.41
CA ASN A 524 -13.87 14.07 18.31
C ASN A 524 -12.97 13.30 17.33
N GLY A 525 -13.58 12.68 16.31
CA GLY A 525 -12.92 11.96 15.23
C GLY A 525 -12.75 12.79 13.95
N ILE A 526 -12.34 12.10 12.88
CA ILE A 526 -12.22 12.61 11.52
C ILE A 526 -13.62 12.86 10.95
N ASP A 527 -13.86 14.10 10.48
CA ASP A 527 -15.07 14.47 9.75
C ASP A 527 -14.88 14.15 8.26
N PHE A 528 -15.17 12.91 7.89
CA PHE A 528 -14.92 12.40 6.55
C PHE A 528 -16.05 12.77 5.58
N VAL A 529 -15.68 13.39 4.45
CA VAL A 529 -16.61 13.71 3.36
C VAL A 529 -16.11 13.08 2.08
N ALA A 530 -16.83 12.08 1.59
CA ALA A 530 -16.52 11.42 0.33
C ALA A 530 -17.40 11.95 -0.81
N LEU A 531 -16.81 12.19 -1.97
CA LEU A 531 -17.47 12.63 -3.20
C LEU A 531 -17.11 11.70 -4.35
N GLY A 532 -18.05 11.48 -5.28
CA GLY A 532 -17.84 10.66 -6.47
C GLY A 532 -18.50 9.29 -6.45
N ALA A 533 -19.34 8.99 -5.45
CA ALA A 533 -20.13 7.76 -5.39
C ALA A 533 -20.99 7.58 -6.65
N GLU A 534 -21.44 8.68 -7.25
CA GLU A 534 -22.21 8.68 -8.51
C GLU A 534 -21.43 8.17 -9.73
N HIS A 535 -20.09 8.11 -9.64
CA HIS A 535 -19.23 7.56 -10.68
C HIS A 535 -18.97 6.06 -10.50
N ALA A 536 -19.31 5.51 -9.33
CA ALA A 536 -19.01 4.14 -9.04
C ALA A 536 -19.99 3.21 -9.73
N SER A 537 -19.47 2.14 -10.31
CA SER A 537 -20.28 1.04 -10.81
C SER A 537 -20.45 0.01 -9.70
N PRO A 538 -21.64 -0.60 -9.56
CA PRO A 538 -21.83 -1.67 -8.59
C PRO A 538 -20.85 -2.82 -8.83
N GLU A 539 -20.31 -3.37 -7.75
CA GLU A 539 -19.37 -4.49 -7.80
C GLU A 539 -19.75 -5.55 -6.77
N ILE A 540 -19.62 -6.82 -7.15
CA ILE A 540 -19.68 -7.94 -6.20
C ILE A 540 -18.27 -8.41 -5.91
N ARG A 541 -17.99 -8.72 -4.64
CA ARG A 541 -16.67 -9.17 -4.19
C ARG A 541 -16.78 -10.44 -3.36
N ILE A 542 -15.85 -11.37 -3.58
CA ILE A 542 -15.64 -12.52 -2.70
C ILE A 542 -14.76 -12.10 -1.50
N LEU A 543 -15.35 -12.03 -0.31
CA LEU A 543 -14.66 -11.67 0.95
C LEU A 543 -13.88 -12.85 1.55
N SER A 544 -14.39 -14.07 1.36
CA SER A 544 -13.74 -15.32 1.77
C SER A 544 -14.03 -16.39 0.74
N PRO A 545 -13.05 -17.23 0.35
CA PRO A 545 -11.64 -17.15 0.71
C PRO A 545 -10.95 -15.92 0.12
N LYS A 546 -9.92 -15.41 0.80
CA LYS A 546 -9.00 -14.40 0.23
C LYS A 546 -8.09 -15.04 -0.82
N GLU A 547 -7.64 -14.23 -1.77
CA GLU A 547 -6.57 -14.63 -2.68
C GLU A 547 -5.29 -14.99 -1.93
N ASN A 548 -4.43 -15.82 -2.55
CA ASN A 548 -3.08 -16.08 -2.07
C ASN A 548 -3.01 -16.55 -0.60
N THR A 549 -3.99 -17.34 -0.17
CA THR A 549 -4.15 -17.71 1.25
C THR A 549 -4.40 -19.21 1.44
N LEU A 550 -3.78 -19.78 2.48
CA LEU A 550 -4.02 -21.14 2.95
C LEU A 550 -5.13 -21.16 3.99
N TYR A 551 -6.17 -21.94 3.71
CA TYR A 551 -7.24 -22.26 4.64
C TYR A 551 -7.17 -23.73 5.09
N VAL A 552 -7.33 -23.97 6.39
CA VAL A 552 -7.43 -25.32 6.97
C VAL A 552 -8.64 -25.42 7.87
N GLY A 553 -9.65 -26.18 7.45
CA GLY A 553 -10.92 -26.34 8.16
C GLY A 553 -11.58 -24.99 8.45
N GLY A 554 -11.75 -24.18 7.40
CA GLY A 554 -12.39 -22.86 7.46
C GLY A 554 -11.55 -21.75 8.09
N ARG A 555 -10.33 -22.01 8.57
CA ARG A 555 -9.46 -21.01 9.20
C ARG A 555 -8.34 -20.58 8.27
N GLU A 556 -8.12 -19.28 8.17
CA GLU A 556 -6.93 -18.69 7.56
C GLU A 556 -5.68 -19.10 8.37
N VAL A 557 -4.64 -19.61 7.69
CA VAL A 557 -3.44 -20.18 8.33
C VAL A 557 -2.14 -19.47 7.92
N ALA A 558 -1.98 -19.15 6.63
CA ALA A 558 -0.74 -18.60 6.08
C ALA A 558 -1.00 -18.02 4.68
N SER A 559 -0.14 -17.11 4.22
CA SER A 559 -0.16 -16.64 2.83
C SER A 559 0.59 -17.61 1.90
N LEU A 560 0.13 -17.77 0.66
CA LEU A 560 0.67 -18.64 -0.38
C LEU A 560 0.62 -17.95 -1.75
N PRO A 561 1.42 -18.36 -2.75
CA PRO A 561 1.33 -17.78 -4.10
C PRO A 561 0.02 -18.08 -4.89
N PHE A 562 -0.92 -18.80 -4.28
CA PHE A 562 -2.24 -19.13 -4.80
C PHE A 562 -3.12 -19.60 -3.63
N THR A 563 -4.45 -19.46 -3.74
CA THR A 563 -5.37 -19.85 -2.67
C THR A 563 -5.49 -21.37 -2.57
N VAL A 564 -5.29 -21.91 -1.35
CA VAL A 564 -5.39 -23.35 -1.07
C VAL A 564 -6.36 -23.60 0.07
N ILE A 565 -7.31 -24.51 -0.14
CA ILE A 565 -8.35 -24.85 0.85
C ILE A 565 -8.22 -26.32 1.22
N LEU A 566 -7.96 -26.60 2.50
CA LEU A 566 -7.91 -27.94 3.06
C LEU A 566 -9.16 -28.21 3.92
N GLY A 567 -10.13 -28.96 3.38
CA GLY A 567 -11.40 -29.27 4.04
C GLY A 567 -12.52 -28.27 3.70
N HIS A 568 -13.38 -27.98 4.69
CA HIS A 568 -14.50 -27.06 4.51
C HIS A 568 -14.04 -25.60 4.47
N ILE A 569 -14.83 -24.75 3.81
CA ILE A 569 -14.70 -23.30 3.86
C ILE A 569 -16.07 -22.63 3.74
N THR A 570 -16.21 -21.45 4.33
CA THR A 570 -17.36 -20.58 4.08
C THR A 570 -16.96 -19.54 3.06
N VAL A 571 -17.66 -19.54 1.93
CA VAL A 571 -17.57 -18.50 0.92
C VAL A 571 -18.49 -17.36 1.36
N GLU A 572 -17.96 -16.15 1.39
CA GLU A 572 -18.67 -14.94 1.78
C GLU A 572 -18.53 -13.92 0.67
N ALA A 573 -19.63 -13.23 0.34
CA ALA A 573 -19.63 -12.21 -0.70
C ALA A 573 -20.40 -10.96 -0.27
N THR A 574 -20.01 -9.83 -0.82
CA THR A 574 -20.70 -8.54 -0.63
C THR A 574 -20.90 -7.84 -1.96
N ILE A 575 -21.87 -6.93 -2.01
CA ILE A 575 -22.07 -6.02 -3.13
C ILE A 575 -21.89 -4.60 -2.60
N GLU A 576 -21.07 -3.82 -3.29
CA GLU A 576 -20.75 -2.43 -2.97
C GLU A 576 -21.16 -1.52 -4.13
N GLY A 577 -21.38 -0.24 -3.84
CA GLY A 577 -21.57 0.76 -4.89
C GLY A 577 -22.93 0.79 -5.56
N THR A 578 -23.98 0.49 -4.83
CA THR A 578 -25.35 0.52 -5.35
C THR A 578 -26.35 0.92 -4.28
N ASP A 579 -27.27 1.81 -4.67
CA ASP A 579 -28.48 2.11 -3.89
C ASP A 579 -29.63 1.13 -4.23
N GLU A 580 -29.45 0.26 -5.23
CA GLU A 580 -30.45 -0.73 -5.61
C GLU A 580 -30.54 -1.84 -4.57
N THR A 581 -31.76 -2.31 -4.32
CA THR A 581 -31.97 -3.48 -3.46
C THR A 581 -31.44 -4.73 -4.16
N VAL A 582 -30.50 -5.40 -3.50
CA VAL A 582 -30.00 -6.72 -3.93
C VAL A 582 -31.09 -7.75 -3.65
N GLU A 583 -31.58 -8.42 -4.70
CA GLU A 583 -32.59 -9.47 -4.60
C GLU A 583 -31.99 -10.76 -4.01
N LYS A 584 -30.79 -11.13 -4.48
CA LYS A 584 -30.08 -12.37 -4.11
C LYS A 584 -28.63 -12.38 -4.59
N ILE A 585 -27.82 -13.24 -3.98
CA ILE A 585 -26.51 -13.67 -4.48
C ILE A 585 -26.52 -15.17 -4.77
N GLU A 586 -26.01 -15.55 -5.93
CA GLU A 586 -25.82 -16.93 -6.34
C GLU A 586 -24.34 -17.31 -6.28
N PHE A 587 -24.03 -18.45 -5.66
CA PHE A 587 -22.69 -19.00 -5.51
C PHE A 587 -22.48 -20.19 -6.44
N TYR A 588 -21.32 -20.24 -7.09
CA TYR A 588 -20.99 -21.20 -8.13
C TYR A 588 -19.65 -21.87 -7.84
N VAL A 589 -19.52 -23.13 -8.28
CA VAL A 589 -18.23 -23.81 -8.44
C VAL A 589 -18.15 -24.37 -9.84
N ASP A 590 -17.11 -24.02 -10.59
CA ASP A 590 -16.89 -24.46 -11.98
C ASP A 590 -18.12 -24.22 -12.89
N ASN A 591 -18.76 -23.05 -12.74
CA ASN A 591 -20.03 -22.66 -13.39
C ASN A 591 -21.26 -23.48 -12.99
N GLU A 592 -21.18 -24.33 -11.97
CA GLU A 592 -22.32 -25.05 -11.40
C GLU A 592 -22.87 -24.29 -10.20
N LEU A 593 -24.16 -23.91 -10.24
CA LEU A 593 -24.84 -23.24 -9.13
C LEU A 593 -24.87 -24.15 -7.89
N LYS A 594 -24.35 -23.64 -6.76
CA LYS A 594 -24.28 -24.33 -5.48
C LYS A 594 -25.24 -23.78 -4.43
N CYS A 595 -25.43 -22.47 -4.39
CA CYS A 595 -26.29 -21.81 -3.42
C CYS A 595 -26.93 -20.56 -4.02
N THR A 596 -28.12 -20.22 -3.54
CA THR A 596 -28.75 -18.92 -3.73
C THR A 596 -29.10 -18.39 -2.35
N ASP A 597 -28.52 -17.26 -1.98
CA ASP A 597 -28.74 -16.59 -0.71
C ASP A 597 -29.51 -15.28 -0.94
N TYR A 598 -30.44 -14.97 -0.05
CA TYR A 598 -31.37 -13.84 -0.16
C TYR A 598 -31.22 -12.85 0.99
N GLU A 599 -30.39 -13.15 2.00
CA GLU A 599 -30.23 -12.33 3.19
C GLU A 599 -28.75 -12.03 3.46
N VAL A 600 -28.46 -10.79 3.87
CA VAL A 600 -27.13 -10.39 4.34
C VAL A 600 -26.87 -10.93 5.75
N PRO A 601 -25.64 -11.39 6.09
CA PRO A 601 -24.47 -11.53 5.20
C PRO A 601 -24.63 -12.71 4.23
N TYR A 602 -24.31 -12.49 2.96
CA TYR A 602 -24.45 -13.51 1.91
C TYR A 602 -23.34 -14.55 2.03
N THR A 603 -23.71 -15.80 2.33
CA THR A 603 -22.73 -16.84 2.62
C THR A 603 -23.12 -18.20 2.07
N TRP A 604 -22.09 -19.01 1.77
CA TRP A 604 -22.27 -20.41 1.39
C TRP A 604 -21.18 -21.30 1.98
N SER A 605 -21.56 -22.40 2.65
CA SER A 605 -20.61 -23.40 3.16
C SER A 605 -20.24 -24.43 2.09
N TRP A 606 -18.98 -24.45 1.68
CA TRP A 606 -18.44 -25.46 0.78
C TRP A 606 -17.81 -26.62 1.55
N ASP A 607 -18.65 -27.57 1.96
CA ASP A 607 -18.26 -28.79 2.69
C ASP A 607 -17.94 -30.00 1.78
N GLU A 608 -18.35 -29.94 0.51
CA GLU A 608 -18.22 -31.05 -0.43
C GLU A 608 -16.74 -31.37 -0.73
N PRO A 609 -16.35 -32.66 -0.73
CA PRO A 609 -15.01 -33.05 -1.13
C PRO A 609 -14.72 -32.69 -2.58
N ALA A 610 -13.68 -31.88 -2.79
CA ALA A 610 -13.18 -31.50 -4.09
C ALA A 610 -11.66 -31.66 -4.15
N PHE A 611 -11.11 -31.77 -5.37
CA PHE A 611 -9.70 -32.03 -5.57
C PHE A 611 -9.19 -31.24 -6.77
N PHE A 612 -8.02 -30.63 -6.61
CA PHE A 612 -7.32 -29.81 -7.59
C PHE A 612 -7.89 -28.39 -7.70
N ILE A 613 -7.76 -27.79 -8.89
CA ILE A 613 -8.12 -26.41 -9.18
C ILE A 613 -9.61 -26.32 -9.49
N HIS A 614 -10.28 -25.34 -8.91
CA HIS A 614 -11.67 -25.00 -9.10
C HIS A 614 -11.83 -23.49 -9.19
N THR A 615 -12.89 -23.05 -9.86
CA THR A 615 -13.28 -21.64 -9.89
C THR A 615 -14.49 -21.44 -8.99
N ILE A 616 -14.37 -20.58 -7.97
CA ILE A 616 -15.52 -20.06 -7.21
C ILE A 616 -16.05 -18.85 -7.97
N GLY A 617 -17.34 -18.81 -8.25
CA GLY A 617 -17.99 -17.64 -8.85
C GLY A 617 -19.13 -17.15 -7.97
N VAL A 618 -19.40 -15.85 -7.99
CA VAL A 618 -20.55 -15.23 -7.32
C VAL A 618 -21.27 -14.30 -8.29
N THR A 619 -22.60 -14.34 -8.30
CA THR A 619 -23.43 -13.47 -9.13
C THR A 619 -24.50 -12.81 -8.29
N GLY A 620 -24.46 -11.48 -8.22
CA GLY A 620 -25.48 -10.66 -7.58
C GLY A 620 -26.59 -10.29 -8.55
N TYR A 621 -27.83 -10.30 -8.08
CA TYR A 621 -29.01 -9.89 -8.84
C TYR A 621 -29.69 -8.73 -8.14
N TYR A 622 -30.01 -7.68 -8.88
CA TYR A 622 -30.80 -6.54 -8.40
C TYR A 622 -32.27 -6.68 -8.78
N ASP A 623 -33.16 -6.00 -8.05
CA ASP A 623 -34.60 -5.92 -8.37
C ASP A 623 -34.87 -5.34 -9.78
N SER A 624 -33.94 -4.55 -10.31
CA SER A 624 -33.98 -4.01 -11.68
C SER A 624 -33.78 -5.08 -12.77
N GLY A 625 -33.23 -6.24 -12.40
CA GLY A 625 -32.83 -7.31 -13.30
C GLY A 625 -31.40 -7.21 -13.83
N GLU A 626 -30.63 -6.19 -13.42
CA GLU A 626 -29.19 -6.12 -13.66
C GLU A 626 -28.42 -7.12 -12.79
N THR A 627 -27.21 -7.49 -13.20
CA THR A 627 -26.39 -8.49 -12.51
C THR A 627 -24.93 -8.08 -12.46
N VAL A 628 -24.28 -8.36 -11.34
CA VAL A 628 -22.82 -8.24 -11.15
C VAL A 628 -22.21 -9.60 -10.91
N HIS A 629 -20.97 -9.83 -11.34
CA HIS A 629 -20.31 -11.13 -11.26
C HIS A 629 -18.83 -10.98 -10.89
N ASP A 630 -18.34 -11.89 -10.05
CA ASP A 630 -16.93 -12.01 -9.66
C ASP A 630 -16.56 -13.50 -9.56
N GLU A 631 -15.30 -13.83 -9.82
CA GLU A 631 -14.78 -15.20 -9.76
C GLU A 631 -13.32 -15.25 -9.30
N MET A 632 -12.96 -16.35 -8.64
CA MET A 632 -11.58 -16.61 -8.24
C MET A 632 -11.18 -18.08 -8.38
N GLU A 633 -9.91 -18.32 -8.68
CA GLU A 633 -9.33 -19.67 -8.76
C GLU A 633 -8.80 -20.12 -7.39
N VAL A 634 -9.21 -21.32 -6.97
CA VAL A 634 -8.77 -21.94 -5.72
C VAL A 634 -8.31 -23.38 -5.93
N MET A 635 -7.35 -23.83 -5.13
CA MET A 635 -6.97 -25.24 -5.08
C MET A 635 -7.56 -25.90 -3.83
N LYS A 636 -8.58 -26.77 -4.01
CA LYS A 636 -9.23 -27.48 -2.90
C LYS A 636 -8.71 -28.91 -2.74
N PHE A 637 -8.53 -29.33 -1.50
CA PHE A 637 -8.29 -30.73 -1.13
C PHE A 637 -9.19 -31.13 0.03
N LEU A 638 -9.83 -32.30 -0.14
CA LEU A 638 -10.69 -32.98 0.82
C LEU A 638 -12.08 -32.37 1.00
#